data_AF-A0A7K5TS76-F1
#
_entry.id   AF-A0A7K5TS76-F1
#
_cell.length_a   1.000
_cell.length_b   1.000
_cell.length_c   1.000
_cell.angle_alpha   90.00
_cell.angle_beta   90.00
_cell.angle_gamma   90.00
#
_symmetry.space_group_name_H-M   'P 1'
#
loop_
_entity.id
_entity.type
_entity.pdbx_description
1 polymer ?
#
loop_
_entity_poly.entity_id
_entity_poly.type
_entity_poly.pdbx_seq_one_letter_code
_entity_poly.pdbx_strand_id
1 'polypeptide(L)' 'PEPELDTQWELWKKTHRKQYNGQADEVTRRLIWEKNLKYINTHNLEHALGVHTFELAMNHLGDMVGVTGGVGGGAL' A
#
# COMPACT_ATOMS: atom_id res chain seq x y z
N PRO A 1 5.01 5.01 11.50
CA PRO A 1 5.48 5.29 10.13
C PRO A 1 6.99 5.18 10.06
N GLU A 2 7.49 4.57 9.00
CA GLU A 2 8.93 4.45 8.71
C GLU A 2 9.43 5.77 8.06
N PRO A 3 10.34 6.53 8.72
CA PRO A 3 10.78 7.84 8.22
C PRO A 3 11.40 7.80 6.81
N GLU A 4 12.05 6.70 6.45
CA GLU A 4 12.64 6.48 5.14
C GLU A 4 11.61 6.49 4.00
N LEU A 5 10.33 6.23 4.31
CA LEU A 5 9.24 6.22 3.34
C LEU A 5 8.52 7.58 3.21
N ASP A 6 8.92 8.60 3.98
CA ASP A 6 8.16 9.86 4.06
C ASP A 6 8.09 10.58 2.72
N THR A 7 9.20 10.62 1.98
CA THR A 7 9.22 11.21 0.63
C THR A 7 8.28 10.47 -0.33
N GLN A 8 8.21 9.14 -0.24
CA GLN A 8 7.34 8.33 -1.09
C GLN A 8 5.86 8.54 -0.73
N TRP A 9 5.55 8.66 0.56
CA TRP A 9 4.21 8.98 1.03
C TRP A 9 3.72 10.33 0.55
N GLU A 10 4.54 11.38 0.68
CA GLU A 10 4.17 12.72 0.21
C GLU A 10 3.95 12.73 -1.31
N LEU A 11 4.82 12.06 -2.07
CA LEU A 11 4.66 11.94 -3.51
C LEU A 11 3.39 11.16 -3.89
N TRP A 12 3.11 10.06 -3.21
CA TRP A 12 1.91 9.24 -3.44
C TRP A 12 0.64 10.02 -3.11
N LYS A 13 0.58 10.70 -1.95
CA LYS A 13 -0.53 11.59 -1.58
C LYS A 13 -0.77 12.65 -2.64
N LYS A 14 0.29 13.32 -3.11
CA LYS A 14 0.20 14.35 -4.16
C LYS A 14 -0.32 13.78 -5.47
N THR A 15 0.19 12.62 -5.88
CA THR A 15 -0.18 11.95 -7.13
C THR A 15 -1.66 11.57 -7.13
N HIS A 16 -2.18 11.07 -6.01
CA HIS A 16 -3.58 10.64 -5.88
C HIS A 16 -4.49 11.68 -5.20
N ARG A 17 -3.98 12.90 -4.99
CA ARG A 17 -4.71 14.03 -4.38
C ARG A 17 -5.38 13.70 -3.05
N LYS A 18 -4.67 12.94 -2.21
CA LYS A 18 -5.16 12.49 -0.90
C LYS A 18 -5.15 13.64 0.11
N GLN A 19 -6.21 13.72 0.89
CA GLN A 19 -6.38 14.66 1.99
C GLN A 19 -7.04 13.93 3.16
N TYR A 20 -6.64 14.27 4.37
CA TYR A 20 -7.06 13.56 5.59
C TYR A 20 -7.56 14.53 6.65
N ASN A 21 -8.42 14.03 7.53
CA ASN A 21 -9.02 14.84 8.58
C ASN A 21 -8.08 14.92 9.79
N GLY A 22 -6.99 15.67 9.62
CA GLY A 22 -5.99 15.92 10.64
C GLY A 22 -4.96 14.79 10.80
N GLN A 23 -4.01 15.03 11.70
CA GLN A 23 -2.81 14.20 11.84
C GLN A 23 -3.11 12.74 12.21
N ALA A 24 -4.13 12.49 13.05
CA ALA A 24 -4.44 11.14 13.51
C ALA A 24 -4.98 10.24 12.37
N ASP A 25 -5.85 10.79 11.52
CA ASP A 25 -6.34 10.09 10.32
C ASP A 25 -5.18 9.86 9.35
N GLU A 26 -4.36 10.88 9.09
CA GLU A 26 -3.20 10.74 8.22
C GLU A 26 -2.22 9.66 8.69
N VAL A 27 -1.90 9.62 9.99
CA VAL A 27 -1.02 8.58 10.55
C VAL A 27 -1.64 7.19 10.39
N THR A 28 -2.95 7.06 10.59
CA THR A 28 -3.65 5.77 10.37
C THR A 28 -3.53 5.32 8.91
N ARG A 29 -3.76 6.24 7.97
CA ARG A 29 -3.69 6.01 6.52
C ARG A 29 -2.28 5.68 6.06
N ARG A 30 -1.28 6.36 6.63
CA ARG A 30 0.14 6.11 6.43
C ARG A 30 0.52 4.69 6.83
N LEU A 31 0.07 4.21 7.98
CA LEU A 31 0.36 2.84 8.44
C LEU A 31 -0.28 1.77 7.54
N ILE A 32 -1.50 2.02 7.05
CA ILE A 32 -2.16 1.12 6.09
C ILE A 32 -1.38 1.08 4.77
N TRP A 33 -0.98 2.25 4.27
CA TRP A 33 -0.18 2.37 3.06
C TRP A 33 1.17 1.65 3.15
N GLU A 34 1.89 1.78 4.26
CA GLU A 34 3.15 1.06 4.50
C GLU A 34 2.94 -0.46 4.51
N LYS A 35 1.86 -0.93 5.16
CA LYS A 35 1.49 -2.34 5.16
C LYS A 35 1.22 -2.87 3.75
N ASN A 36 0.48 -2.12 2.94
CA ASN A 36 0.18 -2.49 1.56
C ASN A 36 1.43 -2.43 0.67
N LEU A 37 2.32 -1.45 0.87
CA LEU A 37 3.59 -1.37 0.16
C LEU A 37 4.47 -2.60 0.45
N LYS A 38 4.55 -3.00 1.72
CA LYS A 38 5.27 -4.22 2.11
C LYS A 38 4.68 -5.47 1.45
N TYR A 39 3.36 -5.59 1.43
CA TYR A 39 2.69 -6.70 0.76
C TYR A 39 3.01 -6.76 -0.74
N ILE A 40 2.91 -5.62 -1.44
CA ILE A 40 3.27 -5.50 -2.86
C ILE A 40 4.72 -5.95 -3.10
N ASN A 41 5.67 -5.46 -2.29
CA ASN A 41 7.08 -5.80 -2.44
C ASN A 41 7.34 -7.30 -2.23
N THR A 42 6.73 -7.91 -1.20
CA THR A 42 6.85 -9.35 -0.96
C THR A 42 6.24 -10.16 -2.10
N HIS A 43 5.03 -9.82 -2.55
CA HIS A 43 4.38 -10.51 -3.66
C HIS A 43 5.20 -10.43 -4.95
N ASN A 44 5.76 -9.26 -5.27
CA ASN A 44 6.56 -9.10 -6.49
C ASN A 44 7.91 -9.81 -6.39
N LEU A 45 8.48 -9.94 -5.20
CA LEU A 45 9.64 -10.80 -4.98
C LEU A 45 9.28 -12.28 -5.22
N GLU A 46 8.14 -12.73 -4.70
CA GLU A 46 7.62 -14.08 -4.94
C GLU A 46 7.30 -14.33 -6.42
N HIS A 47 6.73 -13.34 -7.13
CA HIS A 47 6.56 -13.37 -8.59
C HIS A 47 7.89 -13.54 -9.32
N ALA A 48 8.92 -12.79 -8.96
CA ALA A 48 10.26 -12.90 -9.56
C ALA A 48 10.91 -14.28 -9.31
N LEU A 49 10.48 -14.99 -8.26
CA LEU A 49 10.87 -16.38 -7.97
C LEU A 49 9.95 -17.42 -8.64
N GLY A 50 8.96 -16.99 -9.43
CA GLY A 50 8.03 -17.85 -10.16
C GLY A 50 6.86 -18.39 -9.33
N VAL A 51 6.61 -17.86 -8.14
CA VAL A 51 5.49 -18.29 -7.26
C VAL A 51 4.15 -17.74 -7.76
N HIS A 52 4.14 -16.50 -8.24
CA HIS A 52 2.97 -15.83 -8.79
C HIS A 52 3.14 -15.59 -10.29
N THR A 53 2.02 -15.36 -10.99
CA THR A 53 1.99 -15.14 -12.45
C THR A 53 1.76 -13.68 -12.83
N PHE A 54 1.65 -12.79 -11.85
CA PHE A 54 1.44 -11.35 -12.05
C PHE A 54 2.17 -10.55 -10.99
N GLU A 55 2.26 -9.23 -11.21
CA GLU A 55 2.84 -8.26 -10.29
C GLU A 55 1.75 -7.32 -9.76
N LEU A 56 1.98 -6.78 -8.58
CA LEU A 56 1.16 -5.74 -7.96
C LEU A 56 1.87 -4.40 -8.06
N ALA A 57 1.11 -3.31 -7.98
CA ALA A 57 1.67 -1.96 -7.91
C ALA A 57 0.88 -1.10 -6.92
N MET A 58 1.57 -0.16 -6.29
CA MET A 58 0.92 0.80 -5.40
C MET A 58 -0.03 1.69 -6.19
N ASN A 59 -1.31 1.69 -5.84
CA ASN A 59 -2.36 2.42 -6.54
C ASN A 59 -3.10 3.40 -5.60
N HIS A 60 -4.17 4.02 -6.07
CA HIS A 60 -4.95 5.01 -5.31
C HIS A 60 -5.70 4.42 -4.09
N LEU A 61 -5.83 3.10 -3.98
CA LEU A 61 -6.42 2.39 -2.84
C LEU A 61 -5.37 2.00 -1.79
N GLY A 62 -4.12 2.42 -1.96
CA GLY A 62 -3.00 2.07 -1.10
C GLY A 62 -3.21 2.35 0.39
N ASP A 63 -4.01 3.36 0.76
CA ASP A 63 -4.32 3.73 2.14
C ASP A 63 -5.62 3.10 2.69
N MET A 64 -6.17 2.11 1.99
CA MET A 64 -7.34 1.36 2.41
C MET A 64 -6.94 -0.02 2.91
N VAL A 65 -7.60 -0.47 3.97
CA VAL A 65 -7.44 -1.85 4.44
C VAL A 65 -8.03 -2.74 3.36
N GLY A 66 -7.19 -3.52 2.66
CA GLY A 66 -7.68 -4.59 1.80
C GLY A 66 -8.53 -5.53 2.65
N VAL A 67 -9.65 -6.01 2.12
CA VAL A 67 -10.46 -7.07 2.76
C VAL A 67 -9.64 -8.38 2.72
N THR A 68 -8.57 -8.45 3.49
CA THR A 68 -7.75 -9.64 3.66
C THR A 68 -7.87 -10.09 5.12
N GLY A 69 -9.12 -10.37 5.51
CA GLY A 69 -9.49 -11.09 6.73
C GLY A 69 -10.49 -12.22 6.47
N GLY A 70 -10.85 -12.46 5.21
CA GLY A 70 -11.76 -13.53 4.80
C GLY A 70 -11.54 -13.85 3.33
N VAL A 71 -10.87 -14.97 3.08
CA VAL A 71 -10.90 -15.81 1.87
C VAL A 71 -11.46 -15.15 0.60
N GLY A 72 -10.58 -14.84 -0.37
CA GLY A 72 -11.02 -14.53 -1.72
C GLY A 72 -10.03 -13.65 -2.47
N GLY A 73 -9.32 -14.25 -3.43
CA GLY A 73 -8.45 -13.54 -4.35
C GLY A 73 -9.17 -12.44 -5.10
N GLY A 74 -8.49 -11.32 -5.22
CA GLY A 74 -8.86 -10.18 -6.06
C GLY A 74 -7.67 -9.25 -6.07
N ALA A 75 -6.90 -9.32 -7.14
CA ALA A 75 -5.78 -8.43 -7.40
C ALA A 75 -6.17 -6.97 -7.17
N LEU A 76 -5.31 -6.23 -6.47
CA LEU A 76 -5.33 -4.77 -6.38
C LEU A 76 -4.18 -4.20 -7.22
#